data_AF-A0A921HTT9-F1
#
_entry.id   AF-A0A921HTT9-F1
#
_cell.length_a   1.000
_cell.length_b   1.000
_cell.length_c   1.000
_cell.angle_alpha   90.00
_cell.angle_beta   90.00
_cell.angle_gamma   90.00
#
_symmetry.space_group_name_H-M   'P 1'
#
loop_
_entity.id
_entity.type
_entity.pdbx_description
1 polymer ?
#
loop_
_entity_poly.entity_id
_entity_poly.type
_entity_poly.pdbx_seq_one_letter_code
_entity_poly.pdbx_strand_id
1 'polypeptide(L)'
;MNTYIVRRYLLFAVSLFVNALGIAFITRALLGTSPITSVTYVLSMFTPLTIGQWTILFNLSFMVFELFFMTRKDLRSDWQAYLMQVPISLCFGLFIDLSMNILFWLHPADYFLEVVSLLVGCCILAAGIALEVKASVAMVAGEYFVKSIARRLRKDFGFVKLSFDVTLVILSCVLSLVFMGGIYGVREGTVVAALIVGPIVHFISPYYRFLDGWIQPRTAVVSDARTQGRHKIITIAREYGSGGHLLGEMLARELGVKLYDREFIRMAATKLGMDEAYVLKNEQSIPSFWLKCIFAQSGKNSLDRSLSPDDVLFVAESRMVQELAAKGPCVIVGRCADFILKDNPNVIKVFCYSDSQSAIRRCTEEYNLTVENAASEIKRINRNRITHYEYYTGRKWGDPHHYDLLVNTGSMDLQMACDLIKAMYEHWESRPTREGAEVRPQ
;
A
#
# COMPACT_ATOMS: atom_id res chain seq x y z
N MET A 1 0.88 6.17 -28.84
CA MET A 1 0.46 6.41 -27.44
C MET A 1 -0.03 5.08 -26.87
N ASN A 2 0.56 4.58 -25.78
CA ASN A 2 0.25 3.25 -25.24
C ASN A 2 -1.24 3.17 -24.86
N THR A 3 -2.02 2.26 -25.44
CA THR A 3 -3.49 2.19 -25.31
C THR A 3 -3.95 2.20 -23.84
N TYR A 4 -3.17 1.62 -22.94
CA TYR A 4 -3.43 1.60 -21.50
C TYR A 4 -3.25 2.95 -20.82
N ILE A 5 -2.27 3.75 -21.26
CA ILE A 5 -2.12 5.14 -20.80
C ILE A 5 -3.36 5.91 -21.21
N VAL A 6 -3.82 5.79 -22.47
CA VAL A 6 -5.04 6.44 -22.93
C VAL A 6 -6.25 6.05 -22.08
N ARG A 7 -6.45 4.75 -21.81
CA ARG A 7 -7.53 4.26 -20.95
C ARG A 7 -7.46 4.80 -19.53
N ARG A 8 -6.26 4.93 -18.96
CA ARG A 8 -6.03 5.55 -17.64
C ARG A 8 -6.46 7.00 -17.62
N TYR A 9 -6.03 7.78 -18.62
CA TYR A 9 -6.42 9.19 -18.75
C TYR A 9 -7.92 9.35 -19.00
N LEU A 10 -8.54 8.48 -19.79
CA LEU A 10 -9.99 8.45 -19.99
C LEU A 10 -10.74 8.15 -18.69
N LEU A 11 -10.32 7.12 -17.95
CA LEU A 11 -10.92 6.80 -16.66
C LEU A 11 -10.76 7.94 -15.66
N PHE A 12 -9.59 8.59 -15.64
CA PHE A 12 -9.33 9.75 -14.80
C PHE A 12 -10.23 10.94 -15.19
N ALA A 13 -10.45 11.20 -16.48
CA ALA A 13 -11.37 12.23 -16.92
C ALA A 13 -12.82 11.93 -16.49
N VAL A 14 -13.25 10.67 -16.61
CA VAL A 14 -14.55 10.20 -16.10
C VAL A 14 -14.64 10.39 -14.58
N SER A 15 -13.62 10.01 -13.83
CA SER A 15 -13.63 10.17 -12.36
C SER A 15 -13.71 11.64 -11.94
N LEU A 16 -13.00 12.54 -12.64
CA LEU A 16 -13.12 13.99 -12.38
C LEU A 16 -14.55 14.49 -12.58
N PHE A 17 -15.24 14.03 -13.62
CA PHE A 17 -16.64 14.40 -13.84
C PHE A 17 -17.56 13.83 -12.75
N VAL A 18 -17.39 12.55 -12.38
CA VAL A 18 -18.18 11.92 -11.30
C VAL A 18 -17.95 12.63 -9.95
N ASN A 19 -16.71 13.02 -9.65
CA ASN A 19 -16.38 13.83 -8.47
C ASN A 19 -17.11 15.17 -8.49
N ALA A 20 -17.07 15.88 -9.62
CA ALA A 20 -17.76 17.15 -9.79
C ALA A 20 -19.28 17.01 -9.62
N LEU A 21 -19.86 15.92 -10.15
CA LEU A 21 -21.28 15.60 -9.98
C LEU A 21 -21.63 15.34 -8.51
N GLY A 22 -20.81 14.56 -7.78
CA GLY A 22 -20.97 14.32 -6.35
C GLY A 22 -20.91 15.61 -5.54
N ILE A 23 -19.95 16.49 -5.83
CA ILE A 23 -19.83 17.82 -5.19
C ILE A 23 -21.07 18.67 -5.45
N ALA A 24 -21.54 18.72 -6.70
CA ALA A 24 -22.73 19.50 -7.06
C ALA A 24 -23.99 18.98 -6.35
N PHE A 25 -24.14 17.65 -6.23
CA PHE A 25 -25.27 17.01 -5.54
C PHE A 25 -25.26 17.32 -4.04
N ILE A 26 -24.10 17.23 -3.38
CA ILE A 26 -23.92 17.62 -1.98
C ILE A 26 -24.26 19.11 -1.79
N THR A 27 -23.75 19.97 -2.66
CA THR A 27 -23.97 21.42 -2.57
C THR A 27 -25.43 21.80 -2.77
N ARG A 28 -26.12 21.14 -3.70
CA ARG A 28 -27.56 21.32 -3.96
C ARG A 28 -28.45 20.75 -2.85
N ALA A 29 -27.90 19.92 -1.96
CA ALA A 29 -28.62 19.40 -0.80
C ALA A 29 -28.82 20.46 0.32
N LEU A 30 -28.22 21.66 0.22
CA LEU A 30 -28.40 22.80 1.14
C LEU A 30 -27.98 22.56 2.61
N LEU A 31 -27.42 21.39 2.92
CA LEU A 31 -26.84 21.02 4.22
C LEU A 31 -25.33 21.30 4.29
N GLY A 32 -24.78 22.04 3.33
CA GLY A 32 -23.36 22.34 3.22
C GLY A 32 -22.67 21.58 2.08
N THR A 33 -21.34 21.57 2.06
CA THR A 33 -20.53 20.97 0.99
C THR A 33 -19.36 20.13 1.52
N SER A 34 -18.56 19.54 0.64
CA SER A 34 -17.26 18.96 1.04
C SER A 34 -16.33 20.02 1.67
N PRO A 35 -15.39 19.66 2.56
CA PRO A 35 -14.47 20.59 3.22
C PRO A 35 -13.60 21.43 2.26
N ILE A 36 -13.18 20.87 1.13
CA ILE A 36 -12.37 21.61 0.14
C ILE A 36 -13.25 22.59 -0.64
N THR A 37 -14.45 22.16 -1.03
CA THR A 37 -15.37 22.99 -1.80
C THR A 37 -16.03 24.07 -0.96
N SER A 38 -16.08 23.94 0.37
CA SER A 38 -16.81 24.90 1.23
C SER A 38 -16.27 26.31 1.11
N VAL A 39 -14.94 26.47 1.00
CA VAL A 39 -14.32 27.80 0.81
C VAL A 39 -14.78 28.40 -0.52
N THR A 40 -14.70 27.62 -1.60
CA THR A 40 -15.08 28.08 -2.94
C THR A 40 -16.57 28.34 -3.08
N TYR A 41 -17.40 27.59 -2.33
CA TYR A 41 -18.84 27.79 -2.31
C TYR A 41 -19.21 29.09 -1.60
N VAL A 42 -18.66 29.32 -0.40
CA VAL A 42 -18.88 30.57 0.34
C VAL A 42 -18.41 31.78 -0.47
N LEU A 43 -17.23 31.71 -1.09
CA LEU A 43 -16.72 32.77 -1.98
C LEU A 43 -17.69 33.06 -3.15
N SER A 44 -18.28 32.02 -3.75
CA SER A 44 -19.24 32.20 -4.85
C SER A 44 -20.55 32.88 -4.45
N MET A 45 -20.90 32.92 -3.16
CA MET A 45 -22.16 33.52 -2.69
C MET A 45 -22.12 35.05 -2.66
N PHE A 46 -20.95 35.65 -2.46
CA PHE A 46 -20.80 37.10 -2.33
C PHE A 46 -19.96 37.73 -3.44
N THR A 47 -19.54 36.95 -4.43
CA THR A 47 -18.75 37.41 -5.59
C THR A 47 -19.42 36.97 -6.89
N PRO A 48 -19.14 37.61 -8.03
CA PRO A 48 -19.78 37.28 -9.30
C PRO A 48 -19.25 35.97 -9.95
N LEU A 49 -18.27 35.31 -9.33
CA LEU A 49 -17.64 34.11 -9.88
C LEU A 49 -18.37 32.85 -9.43
N THR A 50 -18.46 31.86 -10.32
CA THR A 50 -19.08 30.56 -10.05
C THR A 50 -18.23 29.70 -9.09
N ILE A 51 -18.83 28.63 -8.55
CA ILE A 51 -18.12 27.65 -7.72
C ILE A 51 -16.95 27.02 -8.51
N GLY A 52 -17.16 26.68 -9.79
CA GLY A 52 -16.13 26.12 -10.65
C GLY A 52 -14.97 27.09 -10.91
N GLN A 53 -15.27 28.36 -11.16
CA GLN A 53 -14.26 29.41 -11.33
C GLN A 53 -13.43 29.61 -10.06
N TRP A 54 -14.08 29.68 -8.89
CA TRP A 54 -13.36 29.73 -7.62
C TRP A 54 -12.54 28.46 -7.36
N THR A 55 -13.05 27.28 -7.75
CA THR A 55 -12.30 26.03 -7.62
C THR A 55 -11.01 26.06 -8.44
N ILE A 56 -11.05 26.61 -9.66
CA ILE A 56 -9.85 26.81 -10.49
C ILE A 56 -8.86 27.73 -9.76
N LEU A 57 -9.30 28.92 -9.36
CA LEU A 57 -8.43 29.90 -8.70
C LEU A 57 -7.83 29.34 -7.40
N PHE A 58 -8.64 28.65 -6.61
CA PHE A 58 -8.24 28.09 -5.34
C PHE A 58 -7.23 26.94 -5.52
N ASN A 59 -7.45 26.05 -6.51
CA ASN A 59 -6.48 25.01 -6.85
C ASN A 59 -5.15 25.58 -7.39
N LEU A 60 -5.20 26.65 -8.19
CA LEU A 60 -4.00 27.35 -8.63
C LEU A 60 -3.26 28.00 -7.45
N SER A 61 -3.98 28.50 -6.44
CA SER A 61 -3.37 29.03 -5.21
C SER A 61 -2.61 27.94 -4.45
N PHE A 62 -3.16 26.72 -4.34
CA PHE A 62 -2.45 25.59 -3.72
C PHE A 62 -1.15 25.27 -4.44
N MET A 63 -1.15 25.37 -5.77
CA MET A 63 0.03 25.15 -6.59
C MET A 63 1.11 26.22 -6.37
N VAL A 64 0.73 27.46 -6.09
CA VAL A 64 1.69 28.49 -5.66
C VAL A 64 2.20 28.19 -4.26
N PHE A 65 1.31 27.82 -3.33
CA PHE A 65 1.68 27.59 -1.94
C PHE A 65 2.57 26.35 -1.75
N GLU A 66 2.36 25.27 -2.51
CA GLU A 66 3.19 24.05 -2.42
C GLU A 66 4.66 24.31 -2.76
N LEU A 67 4.96 25.29 -3.62
CA LEU A 67 6.34 25.65 -3.95
C LEU A 67 7.14 26.06 -2.70
N PHE A 68 6.50 26.67 -1.70
CA PHE A 68 7.15 27.01 -0.44
C PHE A 68 7.50 25.78 0.41
N PHE A 69 6.78 24.66 0.20
CA PHE A 69 6.97 23.41 0.94
C PHE A 69 7.85 22.39 0.21
N MET A 70 8.14 22.60 -1.08
CA MET A 70 8.96 21.71 -1.90
C MET A 70 10.42 22.15 -1.99
N THR A 71 11.34 21.19 -1.96
CA THR A 71 12.76 21.44 -2.25
C THR A 71 12.99 21.47 -3.76
N ARG A 72 14.06 22.12 -4.26
CA ARG A 72 14.42 22.08 -5.69
C ARG A 72 14.58 20.66 -6.26
N LYS A 73 14.98 19.70 -5.43
CA LYS A 73 15.06 18.28 -5.83
C LYS A 73 13.67 17.64 -5.97
N ASP A 74 12.75 17.91 -5.05
CA ASP A 74 11.35 17.43 -5.10
C ASP A 74 10.61 18.00 -6.31
N LEU A 75 10.81 19.28 -6.62
CA LEU A 75 10.15 19.92 -7.76
C LEU A 75 10.64 19.32 -9.08
N ARG A 76 11.93 18.98 -9.16
CA ARG A 76 12.50 18.34 -10.36
C ARG A 76 12.02 16.90 -10.54
N SER A 77 11.85 16.14 -9.44
CA SER A 77 11.32 14.77 -9.52
C SER A 77 9.84 14.75 -9.89
N ASP A 78 9.06 15.67 -9.33
CA ASP A 78 7.60 15.66 -9.46
C ASP A 78 7.09 16.65 -10.54
N TRP A 79 7.98 17.20 -11.37
CA TRP A 79 7.69 18.27 -12.34
C TRP A 79 6.51 17.96 -13.27
N GLN A 80 6.42 16.72 -13.75
CA GLN A 80 5.33 16.28 -14.63
C GLN A 80 3.99 16.27 -13.88
N ALA A 81 3.98 15.80 -12.64
CA ALA A 81 2.77 15.77 -11.81
C ALA A 81 2.32 17.20 -11.45
N TYR A 82 3.27 18.08 -11.12
CA TYR A 82 3.04 19.50 -10.87
C TYR A 82 2.36 20.18 -12.05
N LEU A 83 2.93 20.07 -13.26
CA LEU A 83 2.38 20.71 -14.45
C LEU A 83 1.00 20.16 -14.84
N MET A 84 0.76 18.86 -14.62
CA MET A 84 -0.53 18.23 -14.90
C MET A 84 -1.67 18.75 -14.01
N GLN A 85 -1.38 19.33 -12.84
CA GLN A 85 -2.43 19.88 -11.99
C GLN A 85 -3.17 21.06 -12.64
N VAL A 86 -2.52 21.84 -13.52
CA VAL A 86 -3.14 23.00 -14.19
C VAL A 86 -4.31 22.57 -15.11
N PRO A 87 -4.11 21.71 -16.13
CA PRO A 87 -5.22 21.27 -16.98
C PRO A 87 -6.28 20.50 -16.20
N ILE A 88 -5.89 19.76 -15.15
CA ILE A 88 -6.83 19.05 -14.28
C ILE A 88 -7.71 20.03 -13.54
N SER A 89 -7.14 21.09 -12.97
CA SER A 89 -7.89 22.10 -12.22
C SER A 89 -8.88 22.85 -13.12
N LEU A 90 -8.47 23.18 -14.35
CA LEU A 90 -9.34 23.80 -15.36
C LEU A 90 -10.52 22.88 -15.73
N CYS A 91 -10.24 21.62 -16.08
CA CYS A 91 -11.28 20.65 -16.40
C CYS A 91 -12.22 20.40 -15.21
N PHE A 92 -11.67 20.28 -14.01
CA PHE A 92 -12.46 19.99 -12.81
C PHE A 92 -13.40 21.15 -12.46
N GLY A 93 -12.93 22.40 -12.53
CA GLY A 93 -13.80 23.57 -12.32
C GLY A 93 -14.93 23.65 -13.35
N LEU A 94 -14.63 23.43 -14.64
CA LEU A 94 -15.65 23.38 -15.69
C LEU A 94 -16.68 22.28 -15.46
N PHE A 95 -16.24 21.10 -15.00
CA PHE A 95 -17.14 20.00 -14.67
C PHE A 95 -18.02 20.30 -13.46
N ILE A 96 -17.54 21.07 -12.48
CA ILE A 96 -18.37 21.50 -11.34
C ILE A 96 -19.50 22.41 -11.84
N ASP A 97 -19.19 23.42 -12.63
CA ASP A 97 -20.21 24.34 -13.16
C ASP A 97 -21.21 23.61 -14.07
N LEU A 98 -20.72 22.71 -14.93
CA LEU A 98 -21.56 21.84 -15.75
C LEU A 98 -22.48 20.97 -14.88
N SER A 99 -21.95 20.36 -13.81
CA SER A 99 -22.73 19.50 -12.91
C SER A 99 -23.76 20.30 -12.12
N MET A 100 -23.41 21.50 -11.67
CA MET A 100 -24.34 22.43 -11.00
C MET A 100 -25.48 22.87 -11.92
N ASN A 101 -25.20 22.99 -13.22
CA ASN A 101 -26.21 23.27 -14.23
C ASN A 101 -27.07 22.03 -14.52
N ILE A 102 -26.49 20.84 -14.68
CA ILE A 102 -27.25 19.58 -14.87
C ILE A 102 -28.21 19.33 -13.71
N LEU A 103 -27.80 19.65 -12.49
CA LEU A 103 -28.61 19.52 -11.27
C LEU A 103 -29.45 20.77 -10.95
N PHE A 104 -29.77 21.61 -11.94
CA PHE A 104 -30.62 22.79 -11.72
C PHE A 104 -32.00 22.45 -11.16
N TRP A 105 -32.49 21.24 -11.40
CA TRP A 105 -33.80 20.76 -10.96
C TRP A 105 -33.79 20.18 -9.54
N LEU A 106 -32.60 19.94 -8.97
CA LEU A 106 -32.46 19.38 -7.63
C LEU A 106 -32.61 20.49 -6.59
N HIS A 107 -33.85 20.68 -6.14
CA HIS A 107 -34.22 21.58 -5.06
C HIS A 107 -35.02 20.81 -4.02
N PRO A 108 -34.36 20.27 -2.98
CA PRO A 108 -35.06 19.53 -1.93
C PRO A 108 -36.04 20.43 -1.19
N ALA A 109 -37.30 20.01 -1.07
CA ALA A 109 -38.35 20.80 -0.40
C ALA A 109 -38.34 20.63 1.13
N ASP A 110 -37.92 19.46 1.61
CA ASP A 110 -37.93 19.07 3.01
C ASP A 110 -36.55 18.62 3.48
N TYR A 111 -36.29 18.79 4.78
CA TYR A 111 -35.04 18.39 5.44
C TYR A 111 -34.69 16.90 5.22
N PHE A 112 -35.69 16.02 5.20
CA PHE A 112 -35.45 14.60 4.91
C PHE A 112 -34.85 14.40 3.51
N LEU A 113 -35.38 15.12 2.52
CA LEU A 113 -34.91 15.04 1.14
C LEU A 113 -33.54 15.72 0.97
N GLU A 114 -33.24 16.75 1.77
CA GLU A 114 -31.89 17.31 1.89
C GLU A 114 -30.88 16.26 2.37
N VAL A 115 -31.20 15.52 3.45
CA VAL A 115 -30.32 14.45 3.97
C VAL A 115 -30.16 13.31 2.98
N VAL A 116 -31.25 12.84 2.36
CA VAL A 116 -31.18 11.82 1.32
C VAL A 116 -30.31 12.28 0.16
N SER A 117 -30.48 13.54 -0.27
CA SER A 117 -29.69 14.09 -1.36
C SER A 117 -28.22 14.17 -1.01
N LEU A 118 -27.89 14.63 0.21
CA LEU A 118 -26.54 14.64 0.73
C LEU A 118 -25.90 13.24 0.71
N LEU A 119 -26.60 12.21 1.17
CA LEU A 119 -26.10 10.83 1.19
C LEU A 119 -25.86 10.28 -0.22
N VAL A 120 -26.78 10.53 -1.16
CA VAL A 120 -26.58 10.18 -2.57
C VAL A 120 -25.35 10.87 -3.14
N GLY A 121 -25.19 12.17 -2.86
CA GLY A 121 -24.02 12.94 -3.27
C GLY A 121 -22.71 12.39 -2.69
N CYS A 122 -22.70 11.99 -1.41
CA CYS A 122 -21.56 11.34 -0.76
C CYS A 122 -21.20 10.00 -1.43
N CYS A 123 -22.19 9.18 -1.81
CA CYS A 123 -21.96 7.93 -2.53
C CYS A 123 -21.36 8.16 -3.92
N ILE A 124 -21.90 9.13 -4.69
CA ILE A 124 -21.38 9.50 -6.01
C ILE A 124 -19.95 10.02 -5.89
N LEU A 125 -19.70 10.93 -4.94
CA LEU A 125 -18.36 11.47 -4.69
C LEU A 125 -17.37 10.37 -4.29
N ALA A 126 -17.76 9.46 -3.41
CA ALA A 126 -16.92 8.33 -3.02
C ALA A 126 -16.61 7.38 -4.19
N ALA A 127 -17.60 7.10 -5.05
CA ALA A 127 -17.41 6.33 -6.27
C ALA A 127 -16.42 7.01 -7.22
N GLY A 128 -16.52 8.33 -7.38
CA GLY A 128 -15.58 9.15 -8.17
C GLY A 128 -14.16 9.10 -7.61
N ILE A 129 -13.97 9.31 -6.30
CA ILE A 129 -12.66 9.28 -5.65
C ILE A 129 -12.04 7.88 -5.78
N ALA A 130 -12.82 6.81 -5.61
CA ALA A 130 -12.34 5.44 -5.78
C ALA A 130 -11.89 5.17 -7.24
N LEU A 131 -12.60 5.68 -8.24
CA LEU A 131 -12.19 5.60 -9.65
C LEU A 131 -10.93 6.44 -9.94
N GLU A 132 -10.83 7.63 -9.34
CA GLU A 132 -9.67 8.51 -9.47
C GLU A 132 -8.40 7.85 -8.94
N VAL A 133 -8.48 7.29 -7.73
CA VAL A 133 -7.40 6.50 -7.11
C VAL A 133 -7.01 5.33 -8.01
N LYS A 134 -7.99 4.68 -8.64
CA LYS A 134 -7.75 3.56 -9.55
C LYS A 134 -7.04 3.97 -10.84
N ALA A 135 -7.38 5.12 -11.41
CA ALA A 135 -6.76 5.63 -12.62
C ALA A 135 -5.26 5.94 -12.40
N SER A 136 -4.91 6.41 -11.19
CA SER A 136 -3.53 6.65 -10.75
C SER A 136 -2.74 7.56 -11.73
N VAL A 137 -3.41 8.48 -12.40
CA VAL A 137 -2.81 9.34 -13.44
C VAL A 137 -2.12 10.55 -12.83
N ALA A 138 -2.82 11.26 -11.96
CA ALA A 138 -2.37 12.48 -11.32
C ALA A 138 -3.15 12.68 -10.01
N MET A 139 -2.65 13.57 -9.15
CA MET A 139 -3.36 14.01 -7.95
C MET A 139 -3.95 15.39 -8.21
N VAL A 140 -5.16 15.63 -7.70
CA VAL A 140 -5.78 16.97 -7.69
C VAL A 140 -4.97 17.91 -6.78
N ALA A 141 -4.92 19.19 -7.13
CA ALA A 141 -4.06 20.18 -6.48
C ALA A 141 -4.21 20.22 -4.95
N GLY A 142 -5.45 20.21 -4.43
CA GLY A 142 -5.70 20.18 -2.98
C GLY A 142 -5.09 18.95 -2.27
N GLU A 143 -5.16 17.76 -2.86
CA GLU A 143 -4.54 16.56 -2.28
C GLU A 143 -3.01 16.61 -2.37
N TYR A 144 -2.48 17.15 -3.47
CA TYR A 144 -1.04 17.25 -3.68
C TYR A 144 -0.40 18.28 -2.74
N PHE A 145 -1.08 19.39 -2.46
CA PHE A 145 -0.65 20.38 -1.46
C PHE A 145 -0.53 19.75 -0.06
N VAL A 146 -1.54 18.99 0.36
CA VAL A 146 -1.50 18.23 1.61
C VAL A 146 -0.33 17.23 1.63
N LYS A 147 -0.08 16.53 0.52
CA LYS A 147 1.07 15.62 0.38
C LYS A 147 2.40 16.36 0.55
N SER A 148 2.53 17.56 -0.01
CA SER A 148 3.73 18.39 0.10
C SER A 148 3.98 18.86 1.54
N ILE A 149 2.91 19.25 2.25
CA ILE A 149 2.99 19.59 3.69
C ILE A 149 3.37 18.36 4.51
N ALA A 150 2.70 17.22 4.30
CA ALA A 150 2.97 15.99 5.05
C ALA A 150 4.41 15.51 4.88
N ARG A 151 4.95 15.60 3.65
CA ARG A 151 6.35 15.28 3.35
C ARG A 151 7.31 16.20 4.11
N ARG A 152 7.04 17.50 4.15
CA ARG A 152 7.90 18.47 4.85
C ARG A 152 7.85 18.31 6.37
N LEU A 153 6.66 18.07 6.93
CA LEU A 153 6.45 17.90 8.36
C LEU A 153 6.79 16.49 8.86
N ARG A 154 7.06 15.53 7.96
CA ARG A 154 7.29 14.11 8.26
C ARG A 154 6.17 13.51 9.13
N LYS A 155 4.93 13.90 8.88
CA LYS A 155 3.72 13.38 9.55
C LYS A 155 2.91 12.52 8.58
N ASP A 156 2.05 11.66 9.11
CA ASP A 156 1.19 10.83 8.28
C ASP A 156 0.22 11.68 7.45
N PHE A 157 0.04 11.27 6.19
CA PHE A 157 -0.82 11.97 5.24
C PHE A 157 -2.26 12.11 5.75
N GLY A 158 -2.80 11.07 6.40
CA GLY A 158 -4.17 11.08 6.93
C GLY A 158 -4.38 12.16 7.99
N PHE A 159 -3.47 12.28 8.97
CA PHE A 159 -3.57 13.31 10.00
C PHE A 159 -3.42 14.72 9.41
N VAL A 160 -2.48 14.93 8.49
CA VAL A 160 -2.30 16.23 7.83
C VAL A 160 -3.50 16.60 6.97
N LYS A 161 -4.12 15.62 6.29
CA LYS A 161 -5.35 15.83 5.51
C LYS A 161 -6.51 16.25 6.40
N LEU A 162 -6.72 15.55 7.52
CA LEU A 162 -7.77 15.90 8.46
C LEU A 162 -7.58 17.32 9.01
N SER A 163 -6.35 17.66 9.43
CA SER A 163 -6.04 19.01 9.89
C SER A 163 -6.29 20.06 8.81
N PHE A 164 -5.90 19.79 7.57
CA PHE A 164 -6.15 20.68 6.43
C PHE A 164 -7.65 20.89 6.17
N ASP A 165 -8.45 19.82 6.18
CA ASP A 165 -9.91 19.91 6.00
C ASP A 165 -10.57 20.74 7.10
N VAL A 166 -10.15 20.55 8.35
CA VAL A 166 -10.63 21.37 9.49
C VAL A 166 -10.27 22.85 9.27
N THR A 167 -9.06 23.17 8.80
CA THR A 167 -8.68 24.57 8.52
C THR A 167 -9.53 25.20 7.43
N LEU A 168 -9.90 24.45 6.39
CA LEU A 168 -10.75 24.94 5.30
C LEU A 168 -12.19 25.20 5.75
N VAL A 169 -12.75 24.31 6.58
CA VAL A 169 -14.09 24.50 7.17
C VAL A 169 -14.11 25.74 8.06
N ILE A 170 -13.10 25.92 8.92
CA ILE A 170 -12.96 27.12 9.76
C ILE A 170 -12.84 28.37 8.90
N LEU A 171 -12.00 28.34 7.86
CA LEU A 171 -11.83 29.46 6.93
C LEU A 171 -13.14 29.83 6.25
N SER A 172 -13.93 28.84 5.84
CA SER A 172 -15.25 29.03 5.22
C SER A 172 -16.22 29.72 6.18
N CYS A 173 -16.27 29.29 7.45
CA CYS A 173 -17.09 29.92 8.48
C CYS A 173 -16.67 31.38 8.73
N VAL A 174 -15.37 31.65 8.80
CA VAL A 174 -14.84 33.01 9.00
C VAL A 174 -15.20 33.91 7.81
N LEU A 175 -14.97 33.44 6.58
CA LEU A 175 -15.33 34.20 5.38
C LEU A 175 -16.83 34.50 5.33
N SER A 176 -17.67 33.51 5.64
CA SER A 176 -19.11 33.69 5.68
C SER A 176 -19.54 34.74 6.72
N LEU A 177 -18.98 34.67 7.93
CA LEU A 177 -19.29 35.64 9.00
C LEU A 177 -18.86 37.06 8.63
N VAL A 178 -17.66 37.23 8.06
CA VAL A 178 -17.10 38.54 7.71
C VAL A 178 -17.87 39.21 6.57
N PHE A 179 -18.21 38.46 5.52
CA PHE A 179 -18.81 39.05 4.30
C PHE A 179 -20.34 38.99 4.26
N MET A 180 -20.96 38.06 4.99
CA MET A 180 -22.42 37.82 4.94
C MET A 180 -23.12 37.98 6.29
N GLY A 181 -22.38 38.23 7.39
CA GLY A 181 -22.95 38.44 8.72
C GLY A 181 -23.59 37.20 9.36
N GLY A 182 -23.36 36.00 8.80
CA GLY A 182 -23.91 34.73 9.28
C GLY A 182 -23.12 33.53 8.73
N ILE A 183 -23.45 32.31 9.16
CA ILE A 183 -22.82 31.08 8.65
C ILE A 183 -23.69 30.50 7.53
N TYR A 184 -23.23 30.68 6.31
CA TYR A 184 -23.84 30.18 5.08
C TYR A 184 -22.87 29.21 4.41
N GLY A 185 -23.41 28.25 3.67
CA GLY A 185 -22.63 27.28 2.89
C GLY A 185 -21.92 26.17 3.69
N VAL A 186 -21.76 26.32 5.00
CA VAL A 186 -21.24 25.29 5.91
C VAL A 186 -22.30 24.94 6.94
N ARG A 187 -22.67 23.66 7.00
CA ARG A 187 -23.72 23.12 7.87
C ARG A 187 -23.36 21.69 8.28
N GLU A 188 -24.24 21.01 9.01
CA GLU A 188 -24.06 19.65 9.49
C GLU A 188 -23.66 18.66 8.38
N GLY A 189 -24.14 18.88 7.15
CA GLY A 189 -23.82 18.05 5.99
C GLY A 189 -22.35 18.09 5.58
N THR A 190 -21.62 19.17 5.87
CA THR A 190 -20.16 19.24 5.65
C THR A 190 -19.41 18.29 6.56
N VAL A 191 -19.84 18.17 7.82
CA VAL A 191 -19.25 17.24 8.78
C VAL A 191 -19.61 15.81 8.41
N VAL A 192 -20.88 15.56 8.06
CA VAL A 192 -21.37 14.25 7.60
C VAL A 192 -20.59 13.79 6.37
N ALA A 193 -20.41 14.65 5.36
CA ALA A 193 -19.65 14.33 4.16
C ALA A 193 -18.17 14.02 4.48
N ALA A 194 -17.54 14.79 5.37
CA ALA A 194 -16.15 14.55 5.77
C ALA A 194 -15.95 13.18 6.46
N LEU A 195 -16.92 12.73 7.25
CA LEU A 195 -16.84 11.46 7.99
C LEU A 195 -17.25 10.24 7.17
N ILE A 196 -18.24 10.38 6.27
CA ILE A 196 -18.85 9.25 5.56
C ILE A 196 -18.13 8.91 4.24
N VAL A 197 -17.64 9.91 3.50
CA VAL A 197 -17.07 9.68 2.17
C VAL A 197 -15.87 8.73 2.22
N GLY A 198 -14.97 8.88 3.21
CA GLY A 198 -13.79 8.03 3.36
C GLY A 198 -14.11 6.54 3.53
N PRO A 199 -14.93 6.14 4.53
CA PRO A 199 -15.40 4.77 4.68
C PRO A 199 -16.09 4.20 3.45
N ILE A 200 -16.92 4.98 2.75
CA ILE A 200 -17.57 4.54 1.51
C ILE A 200 -16.53 4.29 0.41
N VAL A 201 -15.51 5.14 0.25
CA VAL A 201 -14.41 4.91 -0.70
C VAL A 201 -13.73 3.57 -0.40
N HIS A 202 -13.43 3.27 0.86
CA HIS A 202 -12.80 2.00 1.25
C HIS A 202 -13.70 0.79 0.95
N PHE A 203 -15.01 0.93 1.16
CA PHE A 203 -15.98 -0.12 0.84
C PHE A 203 -16.14 -0.35 -0.67
N ILE A 204 -16.14 0.71 -1.49
CA ILE A 204 -16.34 0.62 -2.95
C ILE A 204 -15.06 0.17 -3.68
N SER A 205 -13.88 0.55 -3.18
CA SER A 205 -12.59 0.31 -3.84
C SER A 205 -12.34 -1.14 -4.30
N PRO A 206 -12.68 -2.20 -3.52
CA PRO A 206 -12.53 -3.59 -3.96
C PRO A 206 -13.38 -3.97 -5.17
N TYR A 207 -14.55 -3.35 -5.36
CA TYR A 207 -15.45 -3.68 -6.47
C TYR A 207 -14.87 -3.24 -7.81
N TYR A 208 -14.02 -2.21 -7.86
CA TYR A 208 -13.37 -1.75 -9.10
C TYR A 208 -12.17 -2.61 -9.54
N ARG A 209 -11.95 -3.77 -8.92
CA ARG A 209 -10.92 -4.74 -9.36
C ARG A 209 -11.15 -5.25 -10.78
N PHE A 210 -12.39 -5.31 -11.27
CA PHE A 210 -12.65 -5.72 -12.66
C PHE A 210 -12.01 -4.77 -13.69
N LEU A 211 -11.81 -3.49 -13.32
CA LEU A 211 -11.18 -2.51 -14.20
C LEU A 211 -9.65 -2.69 -14.30
N ASP A 212 -9.03 -3.48 -13.42
CA ASP A 212 -7.57 -3.72 -13.44
C ASP A 212 -7.10 -4.28 -14.78
N GLY A 213 -7.86 -5.23 -15.35
CA GLY A 213 -7.53 -5.83 -16.64
C GLY A 213 -7.66 -4.87 -17.83
N TRP A 214 -8.41 -3.77 -17.67
CA TRP A 214 -8.64 -2.79 -18.74
C TRP A 214 -7.63 -1.63 -18.71
N ILE A 215 -7.30 -1.18 -17.50
CA ILE A 215 -6.54 0.05 -17.23
C ILE A 215 -5.04 -0.22 -17.11
N GLN A 216 -4.69 -1.32 -16.45
CA GLN A 216 -3.29 -1.71 -16.38
C GLN A 216 -2.97 -2.33 -17.74
N PRO A 217 -1.79 -2.04 -18.33
CA PRO A 217 -1.24 -3.05 -19.21
C PRO A 217 -1.32 -4.37 -18.44
N ARG A 218 -1.57 -5.50 -19.13
CA ARG A 218 -0.79 -6.67 -18.76
C ARG A 218 0.66 -6.23 -18.91
N THR A 219 1.20 -5.49 -17.94
CA THR A 219 2.48 -5.83 -17.42
C THR A 219 2.25 -7.30 -17.14
N ALA A 220 2.79 -8.10 -18.04
CA ALA A 220 3.77 -9.01 -17.57
C ALA A 220 4.43 -8.35 -16.33
N VAL A 221 3.87 -8.63 -15.15
CA VAL A 221 4.68 -9.42 -14.26
C VAL A 221 5.20 -10.50 -15.19
N VAL A 222 6.40 -10.30 -15.72
CA VAL A 222 7.26 -11.44 -15.98
C VAL A 222 7.65 -11.97 -14.58
N SER A 223 6.66 -12.26 -13.73
CA SER A 223 6.46 -13.57 -13.19
C SER A 223 5.71 -14.23 -14.33
N ASP A 224 6.46 -14.61 -15.36
CA ASP A 224 6.01 -15.67 -16.23
C ASP A 224 5.44 -16.72 -15.27
N ALA A 225 4.13 -16.99 -15.31
CA ALA A 225 3.62 -18.22 -14.74
C ALA A 225 4.35 -19.43 -15.38
N ARG A 226 5.06 -19.19 -16.49
CA ARG A 226 6.04 -20.07 -17.14
C ARG A 226 7.43 -20.12 -16.48
N THR A 227 7.83 -19.20 -15.58
CA THR A 227 9.10 -19.22 -14.83
C THR A 227 8.94 -19.45 -13.33
N GLN A 228 7.75 -19.22 -12.75
CA GLN A 228 7.44 -19.82 -11.45
C GLN A 228 7.40 -21.34 -11.60
N GLY A 229 8.39 -22.00 -11.02
CA GLY A 229 8.63 -23.42 -11.24
C GLY A 229 9.78 -23.72 -12.19
N ARG A 230 10.63 -22.77 -12.60
CA ARG A 230 11.87 -23.13 -13.32
C ARG A 230 13.03 -23.50 -12.39
N HIS A 231 13.08 -22.89 -11.21
CA HIS A 231 14.18 -23.05 -10.27
C HIS A 231 13.70 -23.77 -9.01
N LYS A 232 14.51 -24.71 -8.53
CA LYS A 232 14.31 -25.36 -7.24
C LYS A 232 14.69 -24.38 -6.13
N ILE A 233 13.77 -24.11 -5.22
CA ILE A 233 13.95 -23.16 -4.11
C ILE A 233 13.72 -23.90 -2.79
N ILE A 234 14.56 -23.64 -1.80
CA ILE A 234 14.33 -24.12 -0.43
C ILE A 234 13.94 -22.93 0.43
N THR A 235 12.81 -23.00 1.12
CA THR A 235 12.44 -22.00 2.13
C THR A 235 12.58 -22.61 3.52
N ILE A 236 13.22 -21.90 4.45
CA ILE A 236 13.42 -22.35 5.83
C ILE A 236 12.71 -21.39 6.79
N ALA A 237 11.57 -21.81 7.31
CA ALA A 237 10.98 -21.25 8.52
C ALA A 237 11.62 -21.91 9.76
N ARG A 238 11.70 -21.21 10.89
CA ARG A 238 12.48 -21.70 12.04
C ARG A 238 12.15 -21.05 13.37
N GLU A 239 12.22 -21.84 14.43
CA GLU A 239 12.29 -21.36 15.81
C GLU A 239 13.65 -20.71 16.10
N TYR A 240 13.69 -19.73 16.99
CA TYR A 240 14.93 -19.16 17.49
C TYR A 240 15.64 -20.18 18.38
N GLY A 241 16.96 -20.31 18.22
CA GLY A 241 17.75 -21.35 18.88
C GLY A 241 17.75 -22.72 18.18
N SER A 242 16.98 -22.92 17.11
CA SER A 242 16.97 -24.19 16.35
C SER A 242 18.18 -24.41 15.42
N GLY A 243 19.02 -23.40 15.18
CA GLY A 243 20.09 -23.53 14.17
C GLY A 243 19.59 -23.47 12.72
N GLY A 244 18.31 -23.18 12.47
CA GLY A 244 17.76 -23.12 11.10
C GLY A 244 18.43 -22.10 10.17
N HIS A 245 19.12 -21.07 10.69
CA HIS A 245 19.92 -20.16 9.86
C HIS A 245 21.22 -20.82 9.39
N LEU A 246 21.97 -21.44 10.31
CA LEU A 246 23.19 -22.21 10.01
C LEU A 246 22.89 -23.34 9.03
N LEU A 247 21.75 -24.03 9.21
CA LEU A 247 21.29 -25.04 8.27
C LEU A 247 21.11 -24.47 6.85
N GLY A 248 20.57 -23.26 6.73
CA GLY A 248 20.45 -22.56 5.46
C GLY A 248 21.80 -22.22 4.81
N GLU A 249 22.78 -21.79 5.61
CA GLU A 249 24.15 -21.53 5.14
C GLU A 249 24.84 -22.81 4.66
N MET A 250 24.72 -23.90 5.42
CA MET A 250 25.25 -25.21 5.06
C MET A 250 24.65 -25.68 3.73
N LEU A 251 23.31 -25.66 3.61
CA LEU A 251 22.61 -26.05 2.39
C LEU A 251 23.01 -25.21 1.18
N ALA A 252 23.10 -23.89 1.33
CA ALA A 252 23.50 -23.01 0.25
C ALA A 252 24.92 -23.31 -0.24
N ARG A 253 25.85 -23.55 0.70
CA ARG A 253 27.24 -23.93 0.40
C ARG A 253 27.32 -25.28 -0.31
N GLU A 254 26.64 -26.29 0.22
CA GLU A 254 26.69 -27.65 -0.33
C GLU A 254 26.02 -27.81 -1.69
N LEU A 255 24.92 -27.08 -1.93
CA LEU A 255 24.20 -27.10 -3.20
C LEU A 255 24.79 -26.13 -4.23
N GLY A 256 25.74 -25.27 -3.83
CA GLY A 256 26.29 -24.23 -4.70
C GLY A 256 25.27 -23.17 -5.11
N VAL A 257 24.29 -22.90 -4.25
CA VAL A 257 23.21 -21.92 -4.50
C VAL A 257 23.31 -20.72 -3.57
N LYS A 258 22.61 -19.63 -3.88
CA LYS A 258 22.66 -18.41 -3.04
C LYS A 258 21.78 -18.58 -1.81
N LEU A 259 22.28 -18.11 -0.66
CA LEU A 259 21.48 -17.91 0.55
C LEU A 259 20.91 -16.50 0.56
N TYR A 260 19.62 -16.40 0.83
CA TYR A 260 18.92 -15.14 1.07
C TYR A 260 18.30 -15.16 2.46
N ASP A 261 18.86 -14.36 3.34
CA ASP A 261 18.41 -14.20 4.71
C ASP A 261 18.00 -12.73 4.98
N ARG A 262 17.85 -12.37 6.25
CA ARG A 262 17.50 -11.00 6.64
C ARG A 262 18.63 -10.02 6.30
N GLU A 263 19.89 -10.41 6.45
CA GLU A 263 21.04 -9.54 6.19
C GLU A 263 21.31 -9.33 4.70
N PHE A 264 21.06 -10.32 3.84
CA PHE A 264 21.23 -10.15 2.40
C PHE A 264 20.18 -9.22 1.78
N ILE A 265 18.91 -9.32 2.19
CA ILE A 265 17.84 -8.38 1.78
C ILE A 265 18.22 -6.95 2.17
N ARG A 266 18.80 -6.81 3.36
CA ARG A 266 19.30 -5.56 3.91
C ARG A 266 20.53 -5.03 3.15
N MET A 267 21.50 -5.88 2.81
CA MET A 267 22.68 -5.53 2.00
C MET A 267 22.34 -5.21 0.54
N ALA A 268 21.35 -5.89 -0.05
CA ALA A 268 20.83 -5.55 -1.37
C ALA A 268 20.25 -4.12 -1.35
N ALA A 269 19.69 -3.71 -0.22
CA ALA A 269 19.27 -2.35 0.04
C ALA A 269 20.49 -1.39 0.20
N THR A 270 21.55 -1.78 0.92
CA THR A 270 22.81 -1.01 1.05
C THR A 270 23.56 -0.81 -0.28
N LYS A 271 23.66 -1.85 -1.13
CA LYS A 271 24.30 -1.82 -2.46
C LYS A 271 23.62 -0.89 -3.46
N LEU A 272 22.39 -0.47 -3.17
CA LEU A 272 21.66 0.55 -3.91
C LEU A 272 21.98 1.99 -3.40
N GLY A 273 22.99 2.15 -2.54
CA GLY A 273 23.54 3.43 -2.09
C GLY A 273 23.09 3.90 -0.71
N MET A 274 22.89 3.00 0.26
CA MET A 274 22.43 3.37 1.61
C MET A 274 23.52 3.26 2.68
N ASP A 275 23.50 4.17 3.66
CA ASP A 275 24.49 4.31 4.73
C ASP A 275 24.36 3.20 5.79
N GLU A 276 25.47 2.52 6.06
CA GLU A 276 25.54 1.26 6.80
C GLU A 276 25.25 1.42 8.30
N ALA A 277 25.63 2.58 8.86
CA ALA A 277 25.40 2.94 10.27
C ALA A 277 23.91 3.17 10.59
N TYR A 278 23.11 3.59 9.61
CA TYR A 278 21.68 3.87 9.78
C TYR A 278 20.84 2.58 9.86
N VAL A 279 21.26 1.53 9.15
CA VAL A 279 20.53 0.25 9.11
C VAL A 279 20.75 -0.58 10.38
N LEU A 280 21.90 -0.42 11.04
CA LEU A 280 22.22 -1.09 12.30
C LEU A 280 21.46 -0.49 13.50
N LYS A 281 21.22 0.82 13.49
CA LYS A 281 20.72 1.55 14.67
C LYS A 281 19.18 1.56 14.81
N ASN A 282 18.46 1.27 13.74
CA ASN A 282 16.99 1.38 13.66
C ASN A 282 16.28 0.03 13.47
N GLU A 283 16.88 -1.07 13.95
CA GLU A 283 16.40 -2.45 13.78
C GLU A 283 14.96 -2.72 14.26
N GLN A 284 14.39 -1.83 15.09
CA GLN A 284 13.01 -1.93 15.59
C GLN A 284 12.06 -0.84 15.08
N SER A 285 12.54 0.13 14.28
CA SER A 285 11.71 1.20 13.73
C SER A 285 12.26 1.66 12.39
N ILE A 286 11.94 0.97 11.31
CA ILE A 286 12.25 1.46 9.96
C ILE A 286 11.06 2.32 9.50
N PRO A 287 11.23 3.64 9.27
CA PRO A 287 10.15 4.47 8.78
C PRO A 287 9.76 4.12 7.34
N SER A 288 8.46 4.01 7.11
CA SER A 288 7.70 3.85 5.85
C SER A 288 8.11 4.69 4.64
N PHE A 289 9.01 5.65 4.82
CA PHE A 289 9.39 6.65 3.83
C PHE A 289 10.25 6.09 2.68
N TRP A 290 11.11 5.11 2.93
CA TRP A 290 12.06 4.63 1.90
C TRP A 290 11.55 3.42 1.10
N LEU A 291 10.57 2.70 1.63
CA LEU A 291 9.76 1.77 0.84
C LEU A 291 9.10 2.50 -0.34
N LYS A 292 8.59 3.72 -0.12
CA LYS A 292 8.07 4.57 -1.21
C LYS A 292 9.07 4.80 -2.34
N CYS A 293 10.37 4.81 -2.08
CA CYS A 293 11.39 4.99 -3.13
C CYS A 293 11.58 3.74 -4.00
N ILE A 294 11.46 2.53 -3.44
CA ILE A 294 11.47 1.26 -4.20
C ILE A 294 10.22 1.14 -5.08
N PHE A 295 9.06 1.57 -4.56
CA PHE A 295 7.82 1.64 -5.33
C PHE A 295 7.85 2.73 -6.41
N ALA A 296 8.53 3.85 -6.17
CA ALA A 296 8.68 4.95 -7.13
C ALA A 296 9.50 4.55 -8.37
N GLN A 297 10.49 3.65 -8.26
CA GLN A 297 11.26 3.18 -9.42
C GLN A 297 10.52 2.13 -10.28
N SER A 298 9.50 1.47 -9.74
CA SER A 298 8.81 0.35 -10.42
C SER A 298 7.43 0.69 -11.02
N GLY A 299 7.08 1.97 -11.12
CA GLY A 299 5.89 2.43 -11.87
C GLY A 299 4.53 1.95 -11.35
N LYS A 300 4.42 1.60 -10.06
CA LYS A 300 3.15 1.14 -9.43
C LYS A 300 2.69 2.13 -8.36
N ASN A 301 1.98 3.17 -8.78
CA ASN A 301 1.48 4.28 -7.94
C ASN A 301 0.11 4.03 -7.25
N SER A 302 -0.31 2.78 -7.01
CA SER A 302 -1.69 2.48 -6.58
C SER A 302 -1.85 1.74 -5.24
N LEU A 303 -0.81 1.65 -4.39
CA LEU A 303 -0.92 1.02 -3.06
C LEU A 303 -0.85 1.98 -1.86
N ASP A 304 -0.76 3.28 -2.10
CA ASP A 304 -0.24 4.23 -1.09
C ASP A 304 -1.30 4.85 -0.15
N ARG A 305 -2.57 4.41 -0.18
CA ARG A 305 -3.67 5.06 0.59
C ARG A 305 -4.24 4.30 1.78
N SER A 306 -3.83 3.07 2.11
CA SER A 306 -4.52 2.30 3.17
C SER A 306 -3.67 1.32 3.99
N LEU A 307 -2.34 1.32 3.83
CA LEU A 307 -1.45 0.34 4.45
C LEU A 307 -0.60 0.96 5.55
N SER A 308 -0.43 0.24 6.65
CA SER A 308 0.53 0.62 7.71
C SER A 308 1.97 0.51 7.20
N PRO A 309 2.95 1.19 7.83
CA PRO A 309 4.38 1.02 7.51
C PRO A 309 4.83 -0.45 7.43
N ASP A 310 4.32 -1.29 8.32
CA ASP A 310 4.64 -2.71 8.40
C ASP A 310 4.05 -3.49 7.22
N ASP A 311 2.82 -3.15 6.77
CA ASP A 311 2.21 -3.77 5.61
C ASP A 311 2.97 -3.43 4.32
N VAL A 312 3.44 -2.19 4.19
CA VAL A 312 4.27 -1.78 3.05
C VAL A 312 5.60 -2.55 3.05
N LEU A 313 6.20 -2.76 4.23
CA LEU A 313 7.42 -3.54 4.38
C LEU A 313 7.19 -4.99 3.95
N PHE A 314 6.13 -5.62 4.45
CA PHE A 314 5.77 -6.99 4.09
C PHE A 314 5.53 -7.15 2.57
N VAL A 315 4.85 -6.20 1.92
CA VAL A 315 4.62 -6.23 0.47
C VAL A 315 5.94 -6.13 -0.29
N ALA A 316 6.88 -5.29 0.15
CA ALA A 316 8.20 -5.16 -0.49
C ALA A 316 9.04 -6.42 -0.30
N GLU A 317 9.07 -6.99 0.90
CA GLU A 317 9.74 -8.27 1.18
C GLU A 317 9.14 -9.39 0.33
N SER A 318 7.82 -9.44 0.20
CA SER A 318 7.11 -10.43 -0.64
C SER A 318 7.53 -10.36 -2.10
N ARG A 319 7.63 -9.15 -2.66
CA ARG A 319 8.10 -8.95 -4.04
C ARG A 319 9.56 -9.35 -4.19
N MET A 320 10.40 -9.02 -3.22
CA MET A 320 11.80 -9.41 -3.28
C MET A 320 11.97 -10.94 -3.26
N VAL A 321 11.24 -11.64 -2.40
CA VAL A 321 11.22 -13.11 -2.36
C VAL A 321 10.83 -13.69 -3.74
N GLN A 322 9.80 -13.13 -4.38
CA GLN A 322 9.38 -13.55 -5.73
C GLN A 322 10.45 -13.28 -6.79
N GLU A 323 11.09 -12.11 -6.76
CA GLU A 323 12.17 -11.76 -7.70
C GLU A 323 13.41 -12.64 -7.51
N LEU A 324 13.79 -12.94 -6.27
CA LEU A 324 14.93 -13.80 -5.96
C LEU A 324 14.67 -15.24 -6.44
N ALA A 325 13.47 -15.76 -6.20
CA ALA A 325 13.06 -17.08 -6.72
C ALA A 325 13.03 -17.13 -8.26
N ALA A 326 12.72 -16.02 -8.92
CA ALA A 326 12.74 -15.92 -10.38
C ALA A 326 14.16 -15.80 -10.98
N LYS A 327 15.15 -15.31 -10.21
CA LYS A 327 16.54 -15.12 -10.69
C LYS A 327 17.32 -16.42 -10.79
N GLY A 328 17.02 -17.41 -9.95
CA GLY A 328 17.76 -18.67 -9.93
C GLY A 328 17.49 -19.54 -8.69
N PRO A 329 18.09 -20.74 -8.63
CA PRO A 329 17.99 -21.61 -7.48
C PRO A 329 18.63 -20.95 -6.25
N CYS A 330 17.95 -21.05 -5.10
CA CYS A 330 18.40 -20.42 -3.85
C CYS A 330 17.76 -21.03 -2.61
N VAL A 331 18.35 -20.72 -1.45
CA VAL A 331 17.81 -20.97 -0.12
C VAL A 331 17.32 -19.65 0.47
N ILE A 332 16.09 -19.60 0.98
CA ILE A 332 15.50 -18.39 1.58
C ILE A 332 15.11 -18.68 3.04
N VAL A 333 15.66 -17.92 3.99
CA VAL A 333 15.43 -18.14 5.43
C VAL A 333 14.44 -17.11 6.00
N GLY A 334 13.19 -17.53 6.22
CA GLY A 334 12.15 -16.72 6.85
C GLY A 334 11.29 -15.88 5.91
N ARG A 335 10.92 -14.67 6.36
CA ARG A 335 10.14 -13.66 5.61
C ARG A 335 8.80 -14.17 5.04
N CYS A 336 8.19 -15.17 5.69
CA CYS A 336 7.00 -15.85 5.19
C CYS A 336 7.17 -16.44 3.77
N ALA A 337 8.42 -16.76 3.36
CA ALA A 337 8.71 -17.22 2.00
C ALA A 337 7.97 -18.50 1.62
N ASP A 338 7.73 -19.38 2.60
CA ASP A 338 6.90 -20.58 2.44
C ASP A 338 5.47 -20.25 2.01
N PHE A 339 4.90 -19.16 2.53
CA PHE A 339 3.57 -18.68 2.16
C PHE A 339 3.59 -17.87 0.85
N ILE A 340 4.58 -16.99 0.68
CA ILE A 340 4.69 -16.13 -0.51
C ILE A 340 4.86 -16.98 -1.78
N LEU A 341 5.63 -18.07 -1.68
CA LEU A 341 5.91 -18.98 -2.79
C LEU A 341 5.04 -20.25 -2.75
N LYS A 342 3.92 -20.25 -2.01
CA LYS A 342 3.09 -21.44 -1.78
C LYS A 342 2.58 -22.12 -3.05
N ASP A 343 2.38 -21.34 -4.11
CA ASP A 343 1.82 -21.77 -5.39
C ASP A 343 2.92 -22.21 -6.40
N ASN A 344 4.20 -22.06 -6.06
CA ASN A 344 5.30 -22.50 -6.91
C ASN A 344 5.58 -24.00 -6.67
N PRO A 345 5.48 -24.86 -7.71
CA PRO A 345 5.59 -26.31 -7.57
C PRO A 345 7.01 -26.81 -7.27
N ASN A 346 8.03 -25.97 -7.44
CA ASN A 346 9.45 -26.31 -7.21
C ASN A 346 10.02 -25.69 -5.94
N VAL A 347 9.15 -25.42 -4.96
CA VAL A 347 9.56 -24.93 -3.64
C VAL A 347 9.45 -26.03 -2.61
N ILE A 348 10.54 -26.28 -1.92
CA ILE A 348 10.63 -27.16 -0.76
C ILE A 348 10.51 -26.31 0.50
N LYS A 349 9.45 -26.54 1.26
CA LYS A 349 9.11 -25.79 2.47
C LYS A 349 9.57 -26.55 3.71
N VAL A 350 10.62 -26.06 4.35
CA VAL A 350 11.20 -26.66 5.57
C VAL A 350 10.86 -25.81 6.79
N PHE A 351 10.49 -26.45 7.88
CA PHE A 351 10.37 -25.83 9.20
C PHE A 351 11.36 -26.46 10.18
N CYS A 352 12.27 -25.66 10.74
CA CYS A 352 13.30 -26.10 11.66
C CYS A 352 12.94 -25.72 13.11
N TYR A 353 12.93 -26.70 14.01
CA TYR A 353 12.56 -26.53 15.41
C TYR A 353 13.47 -27.36 16.32
N SER A 354 13.43 -27.11 17.62
CA SER A 354 14.22 -27.88 18.59
C SER A 354 13.54 -27.87 19.96
N ASP A 355 13.86 -28.84 20.81
CA ASP A 355 13.43 -28.78 22.21
C ASP A 355 14.07 -27.58 22.94
N SER A 356 13.44 -27.16 24.04
CA SER A 356 13.86 -25.97 24.78
C SER A 356 15.28 -26.08 25.34
N GLN A 357 15.75 -27.27 25.72
CA GLN A 357 17.09 -27.42 26.30
C GLN A 357 18.14 -27.25 25.21
N SER A 358 17.94 -27.88 24.06
CA SER A 358 18.80 -27.73 22.88
C SER A 358 18.82 -26.28 22.36
N ALA A 359 17.65 -25.62 22.33
CA ALA A 359 17.56 -24.22 21.89
C ALA A 359 18.35 -23.27 22.81
N ILE A 360 18.21 -23.43 24.13
CA ILE A 360 18.95 -22.64 25.12
C ILE A 360 20.45 -22.91 24.99
N ARG A 361 20.86 -24.18 24.94
CA ARG A 361 22.27 -24.56 24.80
C ARG A 361 22.91 -23.91 23.58
N ARG A 362 22.25 -23.99 22.42
CA ARG A 362 22.72 -23.34 21.18
C ARG A 362 22.79 -21.83 21.30
N CYS A 363 21.77 -21.21 21.88
CA CYS A 363 21.75 -19.77 22.12
C CYS A 363 22.91 -19.30 23.02
N THR A 364 23.29 -20.11 24.02
CA THR A 364 24.38 -19.77 24.94
C THR A 364 25.76 -20.07 24.35
N GLU A 365 25.92 -21.19 23.66
CA GLU A 365 27.22 -21.65 23.14
C GLU A 365 27.60 -20.98 21.82
N GLU A 366 26.63 -20.79 20.91
CA GLU A 366 26.89 -20.31 19.56
C GLU A 366 26.47 -18.84 19.37
N TYR A 367 25.40 -18.39 20.05
CA TYR A 367 24.84 -17.04 19.84
C TYR A 367 25.25 -16.04 20.93
N ASN A 368 26.13 -16.45 21.85
CA ASN A 368 26.68 -15.63 22.93
C ASN A 368 25.62 -14.96 23.84
N LEU A 369 24.45 -15.60 24.00
CA LEU A 369 23.45 -15.15 24.97
C LEU A 369 23.79 -15.63 26.38
N THR A 370 23.49 -14.82 27.39
CA THR A 370 23.59 -15.28 28.78
C THR A 370 22.52 -16.32 29.07
N VAL A 371 22.85 -17.31 29.90
CA VAL A 371 21.91 -18.39 30.29
C VAL A 371 20.60 -17.83 30.84
N GLU A 372 20.71 -16.75 31.64
CA GLU A 372 19.58 -16.04 32.25
C GLU A 372 18.62 -15.43 31.23
N ASN A 373 19.14 -14.94 30.10
CA ASN A 373 18.35 -14.26 29.07
C ASN A 373 17.95 -15.16 27.90
N ALA A 374 18.62 -16.30 27.71
CA ALA A 374 18.39 -17.18 26.56
C ALA A 374 16.91 -17.61 26.45
N ALA A 375 16.31 -18.10 27.54
CA ALA A 375 14.93 -18.57 27.54
C ALA A 375 13.91 -17.45 27.25
N SER A 376 14.10 -16.28 27.84
CA SER A 376 13.19 -15.13 27.65
C SER A 376 13.30 -14.57 26.22
N GLU A 377 14.51 -14.52 25.67
CA GLU A 377 14.77 -14.04 24.31
C GLU A 377 14.23 -15.00 23.25
N ILE A 378 14.41 -16.32 23.42
CA ILE A 378 13.78 -17.35 22.56
C ILE A 378 12.27 -17.15 22.52
N LYS A 379 11.64 -17.02 23.69
CA LYS A 379 10.19 -16.84 23.80
C LYS A 379 9.73 -15.55 23.11
N ARG A 380 10.47 -14.44 23.30
CA ARG A 380 10.17 -13.13 22.70
C ARG A 380 10.25 -13.19 21.17
N ILE A 381 11.34 -13.73 20.63
CA ILE A 381 11.57 -13.81 19.17
C ILE A 381 10.57 -14.76 18.52
N ASN A 382 10.31 -15.93 19.10
CA ASN A 382 9.33 -16.87 18.56
C ASN A 382 7.93 -16.28 18.56
N ARG A 383 7.52 -15.59 19.64
CA ARG A 383 6.23 -14.89 19.69
C ARG A 383 6.12 -13.85 18.58
N ASN A 384 7.15 -13.06 18.35
CA ASN A 384 7.16 -12.06 17.27
C ASN A 384 7.05 -12.71 15.89
N ARG A 385 7.72 -13.85 15.66
CA ARG A 385 7.62 -14.61 14.41
C ARG A 385 6.22 -15.18 14.19
N ILE A 386 5.61 -15.75 15.24
CA ILE A 386 4.23 -16.26 15.22
C ILE A 386 3.27 -15.13 14.86
N THR A 387 3.27 -14.03 15.63
CA THR A 387 2.36 -12.90 15.41
C THR A 387 2.49 -12.33 14.00
N HIS A 388 3.72 -12.12 13.53
CA HIS A 388 3.98 -11.62 12.18
C HIS A 388 3.45 -12.58 11.11
N TYR A 389 3.75 -13.87 11.23
CA TYR A 389 3.31 -14.88 10.26
C TYR A 389 1.78 -15.00 10.25
N GLU A 390 1.13 -15.11 11.41
CA GLU A 390 -0.32 -15.25 11.51
C GLU A 390 -1.04 -14.00 11.00
N TYR A 391 -0.55 -12.80 11.32
CA TYR A 391 -1.13 -11.54 10.83
C TYR A 391 -1.13 -11.45 9.30
N TYR A 392 0.00 -11.76 8.64
CA TYR A 392 0.14 -11.60 7.19
C TYR A 392 -0.38 -12.77 6.36
N THR A 393 -0.37 -13.98 6.92
CA THR A 393 -0.72 -15.19 6.18
C THR A 393 -2.10 -15.75 6.54
N GLY A 394 -2.63 -15.38 7.71
CA GLY A 394 -3.82 -16.00 8.30
C GLY A 394 -3.62 -17.47 8.70
N ARG A 395 -2.38 -17.98 8.69
CA ARG A 395 -2.05 -19.38 8.97
C ARG A 395 -1.26 -19.51 10.26
N LYS A 396 -1.44 -20.63 10.95
CA LYS A 396 -0.66 -20.98 12.14
C LYS A 396 0.78 -21.29 11.76
N TRP A 397 1.72 -20.62 12.41
CA TRP A 397 3.15 -20.84 12.20
C TRP A 397 3.59 -22.20 12.77
N GLY A 398 4.39 -22.95 12.02
CA GLY A 398 4.83 -24.30 12.40
C GLY A 398 3.78 -25.41 12.24
N ASP A 399 2.62 -25.13 11.62
CA ASP A 399 1.61 -26.15 11.30
C ASP A 399 2.15 -27.13 10.22
N PRO A 400 2.22 -28.45 10.50
CA PRO A 400 2.75 -29.44 9.57
C PRO A 400 2.09 -29.45 8.18
N HIS A 401 0.84 -29.01 8.06
CA HIS A 401 0.13 -29.01 6.78
C HIS A 401 0.66 -27.94 5.79
N HIS A 402 1.48 -27.00 6.25
CA HIS A 402 2.01 -25.90 5.42
C HIS A 402 3.46 -26.13 4.97
N TYR A 403 4.13 -27.14 5.51
CA TYR A 403 5.52 -27.46 5.24
C TYR A 403 5.64 -28.87 4.65
N ASP A 404 6.67 -29.08 3.86
CA ASP A 404 6.98 -30.38 3.26
C ASP A 404 7.85 -31.23 4.18
N LEU A 405 8.61 -30.58 5.07
CA LEU A 405 9.47 -31.23 6.04
C LEU A 405 9.61 -30.42 7.33
N LEU A 406 9.37 -31.06 8.47
CA LEU A 406 9.67 -30.53 9.80
C LEU A 406 10.93 -31.20 10.34
N VAL A 407 11.91 -30.41 10.74
CA VAL A 407 13.23 -30.90 11.16
C VAL A 407 13.47 -30.54 12.63
N ASN A 408 13.64 -31.55 13.47
CA ASN A 408 13.97 -31.39 14.88
C ASN A 408 15.49 -31.44 15.12
N THR A 409 16.14 -30.28 15.11
CA THR A 409 17.59 -30.13 15.32
C THR A 409 18.02 -30.14 16.79
N GLY A 410 17.11 -30.50 17.70
CA GLY A 410 17.43 -30.89 19.07
C GLY A 410 17.79 -32.37 19.18
N SER A 411 17.16 -33.22 18.36
CA SER A 411 17.39 -34.67 18.34
C SER A 411 18.33 -35.13 17.23
N MET A 412 18.47 -34.35 16.15
CA MET A 412 19.44 -34.60 15.08
C MET A 412 20.41 -33.41 14.97
N ASP A 413 21.64 -33.68 14.55
CA ASP A 413 22.60 -32.61 14.27
C ASP A 413 22.28 -31.88 12.95
N LEU A 414 22.95 -30.74 12.75
CA LEU A 414 22.71 -29.91 11.56
C LEU A 414 23.23 -30.56 10.27
N GLN A 415 24.25 -31.44 10.35
CA GLN A 415 24.78 -32.10 9.15
C GLN A 415 23.79 -33.14 8.64
N MET A 416 23.25 -33.99 9.51
CA MET A 416 22.21 -34.95 9.18
C MET A 416 20.96 -34.24 8.61
N ALA A 417 20.57 -33.11 9.20
CA ALA A 417 19.48 -32.28 8.67
C ALA A 417 19.80 -31.72 7.27
N CYS A 418 21.04 -31.26 7.04
CA CYS A 418 21.51 -30.76 5.76
C CYS A 418 21.44 -31.85 4.69
N ASP A 419 21.99 -33.03 4.99
CA ASP A 419 22.03 -34.18 4.09
C ASP A 419 20.62 -34.64 3.68
N LEU A 420 19.69 -34.67 4.63
CA LEU A 420 18.29 -35.03 4.37
C LEU A 420 17.60 -34.03 3.44
N ILE A 421 17.75 -32.73 3.69
CA ILE A 421 17.14 -31.68 2.84
C ILE A 421 17.81 -31.64 1.46
N LYS A 422 19.12 -31.89 1.39
CA LYS A 422 19.87 -31.99 0.14
C LYS A 422 19.40 -33.17 -0.71
N ALA A 423 19.25 -34.35 -0.12
CA ALA A 423 18.69 -35.51 -0.82
C ALA A 423 17.28 -35.21 -1.33
N MET A 424 16.44 -34.57 -0.50
CA MET A 424 15.10 -34.12 -0.90
C MET A 424 15.18 -33.14 -2.08
N TYR A 425 16.12 -32.19 -2.09
CA TYR A 425 16.32 -31.22 -3.16
C TYR A 425 16.76 -31.87 -4.48
N GLU A 426 17.70 -32.80 -4.43
CA GLU A 426 18.20 -33.54 -5.59
C GLU A 426 17.08 -34.35 -6.25
N HIS A 427 16.28 -35.05 -5.44
CA HIS A 427 15.18 -35.90 -5.89
C HIS A 427 13.81 -35.19 -6.03
N TRP A 428 13.73 -33.88 -5.76
CA TRP A 428 12.46 -33.15 -5.87
C TRP A 428 11.98 -33.07 -7.32
N GLU A 429 10.81 -33.65 -7.57
CA GLU A 429 10.05 -33.51 -8.81
C GLU A 429 8.95 -32.46 -8.62
N SER A 430 8.74 -31.62 -9.65
CA SER A 430 7.77 -30.52 -9.57
C SER A 430 6.35 -31.03 -9.34
N ARG A 431 5.62 -30.43 -8.40
CA ARG A 431 4.21 -30.77 -8.20
C ARG A 431 3.38 -30.44 -9.45
N PRO A 432 2.42 -31.30 -9.87
CA PRO A 432 1.50 -30.92 -10.92
C PRO A 432 0.71 -29.67 -10.51
N THR A 433 0.72 -28.65 -11.35
CA THR A 433 -0.06 -27.43 -11.14
C THR A 433 -1.55 -27.78 -11.20
N ARG A 434 -2.36 -27.18 -10.31
CA ARG A 434 -3.82 -27.43 -10.26
C ARG A 434 -4.56 -27.07 -11.56
N GLU A 435 -3.92 -26.38 -12.49
CA GLU A 435 -4.44 -26.07 -13.84
C GLU A 435 -4.33 -27.23 -14.84
N GLY A 436 -3.61 -28.31 -14.52
CA GLY A 436 -3.47 -29.49 -15.39
C GLY A 436 -4.45 -30.64 -15.10
N ALA A 437 -5.35 -30.49 -14.12
CA ALA A 437 -6.38 -31.48 -13.82
C ALA A 437 -7.62 -31.28 -14.71
N GLU A 438 -7.42 -31.24 -16.03
CA GLU A 438 -8.53 -31.51 -16.95
C GLU A 438 -8.86 -33.01 -16.84
N VAL A 439 -10.09 -33.23 -16.42
CA VAL A 439 -10.80 -34.51 -16.36
C VAL A 439 -10.48 -35.33 -17.61
N ARG A 440 -9.74 -36.44 -17.47
CA ARG A 440 -9.80 -37.49 -18.50
C ARG A 440 -11.23 -38.02 -18.49
N PRO A 441 -11.98 -37.93 -19.61
CA PRO A 441 -13.25 -38.62 -19.69
C PRO A 441 -12.97 -40.13 -19.63
N GLN A 442 -13.59 -40.81 -18.68
CA GLN A 442 -13.81 -42.25 -18.76
C GLN A 442 -15.00 -42.52 -19.68
#